data_AF-A0A544W7J1-F1
#
_entry.id   AF-A0A544W7J1-F1
#
_cell.length_a   1.000
_cell.length_b   1.000
_cell.length_c   1.000
_cell.angle_alpha   90.00
_cell.angle_beta   90.00
_cell.angle_gamma   90.00
#
_symmetry.space_group_name_H-M   'P 1'
#
loop_
_entity.id
_entity.type
_entity.pdbx_description
1 polymer ?
#
loop_
_entity_poly.entity_id
_entity_poly.type
_entity_poly.pdbx_seq_one_letter_code
_entity_poly.pdbx_strand_id
1 'polypeptide(L)'
;MATTTTTEPAPPAARTANWYDLGVGDCLADPPPVDPTVVTVTVVDCSSPHRAEVYLRAPMAVNTAVADVVDRTCGQGLTDYTGHAVDDGTYATTYLIDSNQNRTSSNPTPSTVICLLEAPGGGPLVSSARR
;
A
#
# COMPACT_ATOMS: atom_id res chain seq x y z
N MET A 1 13.39 25.75 38.44
CA MET A 1 13.22 25.55 36.99
C MET A 1 12.99 24.06 36.78
N ALA A 2 11.80 23.65 36.33
CA ALA A 2 11.46 22.24 36.13
C ALA A 2 11.72 21.88 34.65
N THR A 3 12.66 20.98 34.42
CA THR A 3 12.95 20.43 33.09
C THR A 3 11.88 19.40 32.76
N THR A 4 10.95 19.73 31.86
CA THR A 4 10.02 18.77 31.27
C THR A 4 10.76 17.97 30.21
N THR A 5 11.20 16.76 30.56
CA THR A 5 11.70 15.78 29.59
C THR A 5 10.50 15.27 28.79
N THR A 6 10.36 15.72 27.55
CA THR A 6 9.39 15.13 26.62
C THR A 6 10.01 13.82 26.12
N THR A 7 9.51 12.69 26.62
CA THR A 7 9.82 11.38 26.03
C THR A 7 9.15 11.34 24.66
N GLU A 8 9.96 11.48 23.61
CA GLU A 8 9.52 11.18 22.24
C GLU A 8 9.03 9.71 22.22
N PRO A 9 7.85 9.42 21.65
CA PRO A 9 7.43 8.04 21.47
C PRO A 9 8.51 7.31 20.67
N ALA A 10 8.95 6.14 21.14
CA ALA A 10 9.81 5.30 20.32
C ALA A 10 9.14 5.11 18.95
N PRO A 11 9.91 5.19 17.83
CA PRO A 11 9.35 4.95 16.51
C PRO A 11 8.55 3.65 16.52
N PRO A 12 7.34 3.61 15.95
CA PRO A 12 6.55 2.40 15.93
C PRO A 12 7.39 1.26 15.36
N ALA A 13 7.61 0.25 16.20
CA ALA A 13 8.43 -0.90 15.85
C ALA A 13 7.81 -1.64 14.65
N ALA A 14 8.66 -2.24 13.83
CA ALA A 14 8.23 -3.08 12.72
C ALA A 14 7.21 -4.13 13.21
N ARG A 15 6.08 -4.25 12.52
CA ARG A 15 5.01 -5.19 12.86
C ARG A 15 4.76 -6.14 11.70
N THR A 16 4.49 -7.40 12.02
CA THR A 16 3.97 -8.36 11.03
C THR A 16 2.47 -8.15 10.88
N ALA A 17 2.00 -8.05 9.65
CA ALA A 17 0.59 -7.88 9.31
C ALA A 17 0.21 -8.81 8.16
N ASN A 18 -1.06 -9.20 8.07
CA ASN A 18 -1.52 -9.80 6.82
C ASN A 18 -1.60 -8.72 5.75
N TRP A 19 -1.21 -9.03 4.52
CA TRP A 19 -1.21 -8.01 3.46
C TRP A 19 -2.62 -7.51 3.12
N TYR A 20 -3.65 -8.33 3.33
CA TYR A 20 -5.05 -7.94 3.12
C TYR A 20 -5.59 -7.00 4.22
N ASP A 21 -4.92 -6.94 5.37
CA ASP A 21 -5.24 -6.04 6.48
C ASP A 21 -4.52 -4.69 6.39
N LEU A 22 -3.68 -4.48 5.36
CA LEU A 22 -2.95 -3.22 5.17
C LEU A 22 -3.92 -2.04 5.06
N GLY A 23 -3.51 -0.90 5.62
CA GLY A 23 -4.20 0.38 5.52
C GLY A 23 -3.47 1.35 4.59
N VAL A 24 -4.19 2.38 4.12
CA VAL A 24 -3.56 3.50 3.42
C VAL A 24 -2.60 4.21 4.38
N GLY A 25 -1.35 4.43 3.93
CA GLY A 25 -0.24 4.95 4.73
C GLY A 25 0.60 3.90 5.43
N ASP A 26 0.31 2.60 5.28
CA ASP A 26 1.22 1.55 5.76
C ASP A 26 2.44 1.43 4.82
N CYS A 27 3.63 1.45 5.40
CA CYS A 27 4.90 1.27 4.69
C CYS A 27 5.48 -0.13 4.93
N LEU A 28 5.87 -0.83 3.87
CA LEU A 28 6.37 -2.21 3.93
C LEU A 28 7.90 -2.23 3.84
N ALA A 29 8.54 -2.98 4.73
CA ALA A 29 9.99 -3.17 4.72
C ALA A 29 10.49 -3.83 3.42
N ASP A 30 9.66 -4.70 2.84
CA ASP A 30 9.95 -5.50 1.66
C ASP A 30 8.88 -5.26 0.58
N PRO A 31 9.20 -5.48 -0.71
CA PRO A 31 8.21 -5.38 -1.77
C PRO A 31 7.05 -6.34 -1.53
N PRO A 32 5.83 -6.01 -1.99
CA PRO A 32 4.68 -6.87 -1.81
C PRO A 32 4.95 -8.27 -2.40
N PRO A 33 4.51 -9.34 -1.71
CA PRO A 33 4.80 -10.70 -2.13
C PRO A 33 4.15 -11.01 -3.46
N VAL A 34 4.93 -11.60 -4.37
CA VAL A 34 4.43 -12.15 -5.64
C VAL A 34 3.99 -13.62 -5.51
N ASP A 35 4.46 -14.30 -4.47
CA ASP A 35 4.08 -15.68 -4.16
C ASP A 35 2.71 -15.71 -3.47
N PRO A 36 1.69 -16.37 -4.05
CA PRO A 36 0.35 -16.41 -3.49
C PRO A 36 0.25 -17.16 -2.16
N THR A 37 1.29 -17.88 -1.74
CA THR A 37 1.35 -18.57 -0.43
C THR A 37 1.76 -17.64 0.71
N VAL A 38 2.35 -16.48 0.39
CA VAL A 38 2.78 -15.50 1.38
C VAL A 38 1.63 -14.56 1.72
N VAL A 39 1.10 -14.71 2.94
CA VAL A 39 -0.05 -13.92 3.43
C VAL A 39 0.34 -12.80 4.39
N THR A 40 1.60 -12.79 4.86
CA THR A 40 2.11 -11.81 5.81
C THR A 40 3.20 -10.93 5.20
N VAL A 41 3.28 -9.69 5.68
CA VAL A 41 4.29 -8.69 5.34
C VAL A 41 4.78 -7.99 6.60
N THR A 42 5.93 -7.32 6.51
CA THR A 42 6.47 -6.49 7.59
C THR A 42 6.18 -5.03 7.31
N VAL A 43 5.38 -4.41 8.17
CA VAL A 43 5.06 -2.97 8.13
C VAL A 43 6.03 -2.24 9.05
N VAL A 44 6.60 -1.13 8.58
CA VAL A 44 7.57 -0.27 9.27
C VAL A 44 7.06 1.18 9.32
N ASP A 45 7.69 2.01 10.15
CA ASP A 45 7.47 3.44 10.11
C ASP A 45 7.95 4.02 8.77
N CYS A 46 7.14 4.87 8.13
CA CYS A 46 7.45 5.45 6.82
C CYS A 46 8.64 6.43 6.82
N SER A 47 9.09 6.91 7.98
CA SER A 47 10.35 7.65 8.12
C SER A 47 11.58 6.74 8.12
N SER A 48 11.38 5.42 8.17
CA SER A 48 12.43 4.42 7.99
C SER A 48 12.53 3.99 6.52
N PRO A 49 13.70 3.52 6.05
CA PRO A 49 13.81 2.93 4.73
C PRO A 49 12.80 1.80 4.53
N HIS A 50 11.98 1.89 3.48
CA HIS A 50 10.94 0.92 3.15
C HIS A 50 10.87 0.72 1.63
N ARG A 51 10.23 -0.35 1.17
CA ARG A 51 10.21 -0.73 -0.26
C ARG A 51 8.91 -0.40 -0.95
N ALA A 52 7.80 -0.40 -0.20
CA ALA A 52 6.51 -0.05 -0.73
C ALA A 52 5.67 0.73 0.28
N GLU A 53 4.76 1.57 -0.20
CA GLU A 53 3.79 2.30 0.63
C GLU A 53 2.39 2.15 0.03
N VAL A 54 1.40 1.87 0.88
CA VAL A 54 0.01 1.73 0.45
C VAL A 54 -0.61 3.11 0.30
N TYR A 55 -1.05 3.45 -0.91
CA TYR A 55 -1.66 4.76 -1.17
C TYR A 55 -3.17 4.71 -1.41
N LEU A 56 -3.71 3.54 -1.77
CA LEU A 56 -5.14 3.39 -2.02
C LEU A 56 -5.64 1.99 -1.65
N ARG A 57 -6.84 1.94 -1.09
CA ARG A 57 -7.67 0.72 -1.03
C ARG A 57 -9.03 1.00 -1.61
N ALA A 58 -9.45 0.20 -2.58
CA ALA A 58 -10.72 0.39 -3.26
C ALA A 58 -11.46 -0.94 -3.46
N PRO A 59 -12.79 -0.98 -3.23
CA PRO A 59 -13.59 -2.14 -3.59
C PRO A 59 -13.62 -2.31 -5.10
N MET A 60 -13.55 -3.56 -5.56
CA MET A 60 -13.51 -3.93 -6.97
C MET A 60 -14.62 -4.89 -7.33
N ALA A 61 -15.33 -4.56 -8.42
CA ALA A 61 -16.20 -5.52 -9.09
C ALA A 61 -15.37 -6.51 -9.90
N VAL A 62 -15.74 -7.80 -9.87
CA VAL A 62 -15.19 -8.80 -10.79
C VAL A 62 -15.79 -8.58 -12.17
N ASN A 63 -15.05 -7.90 -13.04
CA ASN A 63 -15.34 -7.83 -14.47
C ASN A 63 -14.13 -8.31 -15.28
N THR A 64 -14.30 -8.65 -16.55
CA THR A 64 -13.24 -9.15 -17.44
C THR A 64 -12.15 -8.12 -17.78
N ALA A 65 -12.23 -6.88 -17.26
CA ALA A 65 -11.29 -5.79 -17.48
C ALA A 65 -10.61 -5.33 -16.18
N VAL A 66 -10.33 -6.26 -15.25
CA VAL A 66 -9.73 -5.97 -13.93
C VAL A 66 -8.47 -5.11 -14.06
N ALA A 67 -7.56 -5.41 -14.99
CA ALA A 67 -6.31 -4.67 -15.17
C ALA A 67 -6.56 -3.19 -15.49
N ASP A 68 -7.34 -2.87 -16.53
CA ASP A 68 -7.62 -1.47 -16.92
C ASP A 68 -8.40 -0.68 -15.85
N VAL A 69 -9.20 -1.38 -15.03
CA VAL A 69 -9.90 -0.75 -13.91
C VAL A 69 -8.95 -0.49 -12.76
N VAL A 70 -8.08 -1.45 -12.44
CA VAL A 70 -7.01 -1.30 -11.43
C VAL A 70 -6.10 -0.16 -11.84
N ASP A 71 -5.58 -0.15 -13.06
CA ASP A 71 -4.62 0.85 -13.52
C ASP A 71 -5.19 2.27 -13.46
N ARG A 72 -6.45 2.46 -13.88
CA ARG A 72 -7.12 3.76 -13.75
C ARG A 72 -7.35 4.16 -12.29
N THR A 73 -7.83 3.23 -11.47
CA THR A 73 -8.17 3.49 -10.05
C THR A 73 -6.91 3.80 -9.24
N CYS A 74 -5.88 2.97 -9.39
CA CYS A 74 -4.57 3.13 -8.80
C CYS A 74 -3.86 4.39 -9.35
N GLY A 75 -3.93 4.66 -10.65
CA GLY A 75 -3.32 5.87 -11.22
C GLY A 75 -3.92 7.18 -10.70
N GLN A 76 -5.25 7.24 -10.56
CA GLN A 76 -5.92 8.37 -9.90
C GLN A 76 -5.55 8.46 -8.42
N GLY A 77 -5.59 7.34 -7.70
CA GLY A 77 -5.21 7.30 -6.29
C GLY A 77 -3.77 7.74 -6.02
N LEU A 78 -2.82 7.43 -6.92
CA LEU A 78 -1.44 7.87 -6.81
C LEU A 78 -1.35 9.40 -6.88
N THR A 79 -2.07 10.00 -7.83
CA THR A 79 -2.11 11.46 -8.01
C THR A 79 -2.72 12.15 -6.80
N ASP A 80 -3.80 11.57 -6.25
CA ASP A 80 -4.45 12.10 -5.05
C ASP A 80 -3.54 11.99 -3.81
N TYR A 81 -2.78 10.90 -3.69
CA TYR A 81 -1.95 10.61 -2.52
C TYR A 81 -0.59 11.33 -2.52
N THR A 82 0.05 11.43 -3.68
CA THR A 82 1.42 11.95 -3.82
C THR A 82 1.48 13.32 -4.52
N GLY A 83 0.44 13.67 -5.28
CA GLY A 83 0.48 14.81 -6.20
C GLY A 83 1.17 14.52 -7.55
N HIS A 84 1.71 13.31 -7.75
CA HIS A 84 2.39 12.88 -8.97
C HIS A 84 1.55 11.90 -9.77
N ALA A 85 1.56 12.06 -11.10
CA ALA A 85 0.94 11.11 -12.01
C ALA A 85 1.84 9.89 -12.21
N VAL A 86 1.25 8.74 -12.59
CA VAL A 86 2.01 7.52 -12.93
C VAL A 86 3.00 7.80 -14.07
N ASP A 87 2.57 8.59 -15.05
CA ASP A 87 3.37 8.93 -16.23
C ASP A 87 4.59 9.82 -15.93
N ASP A 88 4.64 10.46 -14.75
CA ASP A 88 5.78 11.27 -14.33
C ASP A 88 7.01 10.41 -13.99
N GLY A 89 6.83 9.09 -13.81
CA GLY A 89 7.90 8.14 -13.49
C GLY A 89 8.57 8.36 -12.12
N THR A 90 7.98 9.23 -11.28
CA THR A 90 8.50 9.53 -9.93
C THR A 90 8.36 8.34 -9.00
N TYR A 91 7.31 7.53 -9.19
CA TYR A 91 7.04 6.30 -8.46
C TYR A 91 6.72 5.17 -9.42
N ALA A 92 7.08 3.94 -9.04
CA ALA A 92 6.53 2.74 -9.65
C ALA A 92 5.26 2.34 -8.87
N THR A 93 4.27 1.75 -9.56
CA THR A 93 3.05 1.28 -8.91
C THR A 93 2.89 -0.22 -9.07
N THR A 94 2.44 -0.87 -8.01
CA THR A 94 2.06 -2.28 -7.98
C THR A 94 0.77 -2.44 -7.16
N TYR A 95 0.16 -3.62 -7.18
CA TYR A 95 -1.09 -3.86 -6.47
C TYR A 95 -1.21 -5.28 -5.94
N LEU A 96 -1.97 -5.41 -4.85
CA LEU A 96 -2.44 -6.67 -4.30
C LEU A 96 -3.96 -6.72 -4.42
N ILE A 97 -4.53 -7.90 -4.70
CA ILE A 97 -5.97 -8.09 -4.80
C ILE A 97 -6.42 -9.07 -3.73
N ASP A 98 -7.05 -8.55 -2.69
CA ASP A 98 -7.78 -9.36 -1.72
C ASP A 98 -9.08 -9.83 -2.37
N SER A 99 -9.23 -11.14 -2.56
CA SER A 99 -10.41 -11.73 -3.16
C SER A 99 -11.21 -12.45 -2.08
N ASN A 100 -12.39 -11.93 -1.75
CA ASN A 100 -13.34 -12.63 -0.90
C ASN A 100 -13.86 -13.86 -1.66
N GLN A 101 -13.36 -15.04 -1.29
CA GLN A 101 -13.76 -16.31 -1.91
C GLN A 101 -15.17 -16.77 -1.51
N ASN A 102 -15.89 -16.02 -0.67
CA ASN A 102 -17.24 -16.37 -0.28
C ASN A 102 -18.24 -16.17 -1.44
N ARG A 103 -18.33 -17.18 -2.31
CA ARG A 103 -19.18 -17.21 -3.50
C ARG A 103 -20.68 -17.45 -3.22
N THR A 104 -21.08 -17.53 -1.96
CA THR A 104 -22.49 -17.72 -1.57
C THR A 104 -23.29 -16.41 -1.49
N SER A 105 -22.59 -15.28 -1.55
CA SER A 105 -23.16 -13.93 -1.48
C SER A 105 -23.20 -13.30 -2.88
N SER A 106 -24.33 -12.68 -3.25
CA SER A 106 -24.43 -11.78 -4.41
C SER A 106 -23.68 -10.46 -4.13
N ASN A 107 -22.38 -10.55 -3.86
CA ASN A 107 -21.54 -9.39 -3.62
C ASN A 107 -21.11 -8.78 -4.97
N PRO A 108 -21.57 -7.56 -5.32
CA PRO A 108 -21.18 -6.92 -6.56
C PRO A 108 -19.68 -6.55 -6.60
N THR A 109 -19.02 -6.44 -5.44
CA THR A 109 -17.59 -6.14 -5.29
C THR A 109 -16.91 -7.15 -4.36
N PRO A 110 -16.66 -8.39 -4.81
CA PRO A 110 -16.10 -9.43 -3.97
C PRO A 110 -14.60 -9.25 -3.70
N SER A 111 -13.94 -8.29 -4.36
CA SER A 111 -12.52 -8.08 -4.19
C SER A 111 -12.21 -6.66 -3.72
N THR A 112 -11.07 -6.48 -3.07
CA THR A 112 -10.49 -5.18 -2.73
C THR A 112 -9.12 -5.10 -3.38
N VAL A 113 -8.86 -4.05 -4.14
CA VAL A 113 -7.51 -3.73 -4.60
C VAL A 113 -6.81 -2.89 -3.55
N ILE A 114 -5.55 -3.20 -3.30
CA ILE A 114 -4.63 -2.46 -2.45
C ILE A 114 -3.51 -2.00 -3.38
N CYS A 115 -3.50 -0.71 -3.71
CA CYS A 115 -2.48 -0.13 -4.58
C CYS A 115 -1.29 0.32 -3.74
N LEU A 116 -0.09 -0.07 -4.14
CA LEU A 116 1.17 0.27 -3.50
C LEU A 116 2.07 1.03 -4.46
N LEU A 117 2.80 1.99 -3.93
CA LEU A 117 3.85 2.72 -4.64
C LEU A 117 5.21 2.24 -4.16
N GLU A 118 6.19 2.30 -5.05
CA GLU A 118 7.58 1.91 -4.82
C GLU A 118 8.50 2.98 -5.42
N ALA A 119 9.76 3.02 -4.97
CA ALA A 119 10.75 3.88 -5.61
C ALA A 119 10.98 3.44 -7.07
N PRO A 120 11.26 4.38 -7.98
CA PRO A 120 11.55 4.04 -9.37
C PRO A 120 12.82 3.16 -9.41
N GLY A 121 12.72 2.02 -10.11
CA GLY A 121 13.79 1.02 -10.15
C GLY A 121 13.87 0.10 -8.91
N GLY A 122 12.90 0.16 -8.00
CA GLY A 122 12.77 -0.77 -6.87
C GLY A 122 13.71 -0.50 -5.70
N GLY A 123 14.32 0.68 -5.61
CA GLY A 123 15.12 1.11 -4.46
C GLY A 123 14.29 1.33 -3.18
N PRO A 124 14.92 1.68 -2.05
CA PRO A 124 14.19 2.08 -0.85
C PRO A 124 13.67 3.52 -0.96
N LEU A 125 12.45 3.72 -0.47
CA LEU A 125 11.92 5.03 -0.09
C LEU A 125 12.45 5.37 1.31
N VAL A 126 12.86 6.62 1.52
CA VAL A 126 13.43 7.10 2.81
C VAL A 126 12.46 7.95 3.62
N SER A 127 11.31 8.27 3.04
CA SER A 127 10.22 9.01 3.65
C SER A 127 8.91 8.60 2.99
N SER A 128 7.78 8.85 3.66
CA SER A 128 6.46 8.70 3.05
C SER A 128 6.35 9.56 1.78
N ALA A 129 5.68 9.02 0.76
CA ALA A 129 5.32 9.72 -0.47
C ALA A 129 4.04 10.56 -0.34
N ARG A 130 3.40 10.54 0.83
CA ARG A 130 2.17 11.28 1.09
C ARG A 130 2.42 12.79 1.07
N ARG A 131 1.57 13.51 0.34
CA ARG A 131 1.56 14.98 0.25
C ARG A 131 0.89 15.68 1.44
#